data_AF-A0A0J6RY52-F1
#
_entry.id   AF-A0A0J6RY52-F1
#
_cell.length_a   1.000
_cell.length_b   1.000
_cell.length_c   1.000
_cell.angle_alpha   90.00
_cell.angle_beta   90.00
_cell.angle_gamma   90.00
#
_symmetry.space_group_name_H-M   'P 1'
#
loop_
_entity.id
_entity.type
_entity.pdbx_description
1 polymer ?
#
loop_
_entity_poly.entity_id
_entity_poly.type
_entity_poly.pdbx_seq_one_letter_code
_entity_poly.pdbx_strand_id
1 'polypeptide(L)'
;MGLLDGLLGHGSDAAPEAVAQELDGMLVPGETVQVAFRVIRDLMVFTDRRMILVDKQGVTGRKVSYLTVPYRAITSFSIENAGNFDLDSELTIWISGRPDPISRTLKRGADIRGIQRAIAATLR
;
A
#
# COMPACT_ATOMS: atom_id res chain seq x y z
N MET A 1 -6.92 5.82 -21.82
CA MET A 1 -5.49 5.75 -22.17
C MET A 1 -4.73 6.73 -21.29
N GLY A 2 -4.63 6.41 -20.00
CA GLY A 2 -4.02 7.29 -19.01
C GLY A 2 -2.56 6.89 -18.76
N LEU A 3 -1.74 7.86 -18.38
CA LEU A 3 -0.33 7.74 -17.98
C LEU A 3 -0.02 6.66 -16.89
N LEU A 4 -1.05 5.94 -16.43
CA LEU A 4 -1.04 4.96 -15.34
C LEU A 4 -0.96 3.51 -15.83
N ASP A 5 -1.21 3.24 -17.13
CA ASP A 5 -1.08 1.89 -17.70
C ASP A 5 0.35 1.34 -17.59
N GLY A 6 1.35 2.23 -17.59
CA GLY A 6 2.76 1.88 -17.39
C GLY A 6 3.18 1.67 -15.93
N LEU A 7 2.33 2.01 -14.95
CA LEU A 7 2.59 1.85 -13.52
C LEU A 7 2.11 0.49 -12.99
N LEU A 8 1.08 -0.09 -13.63
CA LEU A 8 0.49 -1.39 -13.25
C LEU A 8 1.45 -2.57 -13.40
N GLY A 9 2.47 -2.46 -14.25
CA GLY A 9 3.37 -3.58 -14.60
C GLY A 9 4.63 -3.73 -13.76
N HIS A 10 4.97 -2.79 -12.88
CA HIS A 10 6.28 -2.78 -12.21
C HIS A 10 6.23 -2.80 -10.68
N GLY A 11 5.18 -2.23 -10.04
CA GLY A 11 5.19 -1.92 -8.60
C GLY A 11 4.36 -2.78 -7.65
N SER A 12 3.61 -3.78 -8.13
CA SER A 12 2.64 -4.51 -7.29
C SER A 12 2.97 -5.99 -7.16
N ASP A 13 3.26 -6.44 -5.93
CA ASP A 13 3.38 -7.87 -5.59
C ASP A 13 2.01 -8.60 -5.61
N ALA A 14 0.91 -7.85 -5.77
CA ALA A 14 -0.44 -8.39 -5.84
C ALA A 14 -1.19 -7.76 -7.03
N ALA A 15 -1.75 -8.59 -7.91
CA ALA A 15 -2.56 -8.14 -9.03
C ALA A 15 -3.71 -7.25 -8.53
N PRO A 16 -3.82 -5.99 -9.00
CA PRO A 16 -4.84 -5.04 -8.55
C PRO A 16 -6.26 -5.59 -8.66
N GLU A 17 -6.54 -6.45 -9.64
CA GLU A 17 -7.84 -7.09 -9.84
C GLU A 17 -8.16 -8.09 -8.73
N ALA A 18 -7.18 -8.88 -8.30
CA ALA A 18 -7.35 -9.84 -7.20
C ALA A 18 -7.55 -9.11 -5.86
N VAL A 19 -6.88 -7.98 -5.68
CA VAL A 19 -7.06 -7.11 -4.50
C VAL A 19 -8.41 -6.40 -4.53
N ALA A 20 -8.87 -5.95 -5.69
CA ALA A 20 -10.19 -5.33 -5.83
C ALA A 20 -11.30 -6.32 -5.48
N GLN A 21 -11.16 -7.60 -5.83
CA GLN A 21 -12.07 -8.67 -5.39
C GLN A 21 -12.00 -8.92 -3.88
N GLU A 22 -10.81 -8.87 -3.27
CA GLU A 22 -10.66 -8.99 -1.81
C GLU A 22 -11.26 -7.80 -1.05
N LEU A 23 -11.37 -6.64 -1.70
CA LEU A 23 -12.00 -5.42 -1.20
C LEU A 23 -13.44 -5.21 -1.69
N ASP A 24 -14.05 -6.24 -2.31
CA ASP A 24 -15.39 -6.11 -2.87
C ASP A 24 -16.41 -5.74 -1.79
N GLY A 25 -17.29 -4.79 -2.10
CA GLY A 25 -18.23 -4.17 -1.16
C GLY A 25 -17.63 -3.15 -0.17
N MET A 26 -16.31 -2.97 -0.10
CA MET A 26 -15.67 -1.90 0.69
C MET A 26 -15.36 -0.63 -0.12
N LEU A 27 -15.18 -0.80 -1.43
CA LEU A 27 -14.97 0.29 -2.37
C LEU A 27 -16.30 0.99 -2.66
N VAL A 28 -16.29 2.33 -2.64
CA VAL A 28 -17.49 3.09 -3.01
C VAL A 28 -17.64 3.16 -4.53
N PRO A 29 -18.84 3.44 -5.07
CA PRO A 29 -19.04 3.54 -6.52
C PRO A 29 -18.04 4.49 -7.20
N GLY A 30 -17.35 3.98 -8.21
CA GLY A 30 -16.31 4.69 -8.96
C GLY A 30 -14.99 4.89 -8.23
N GLU A 31 -14.78 4.28 -7.05
CA GLU A 31 -13.45 4.18 -6.43
C GLU A 31 -12.65 3.08 -7.15
N THR A 32 -11.41 3.40 -7.54
CA THR A 32 -10.54 2.53 -8.32
C THR A 32 -9.26 2.25 -7.56
N VAL A 33 -8.86 0.98 -7.50
CA VAL A 33 -7.55 0.60 -6.96
C VAL A 33 -6.48 1.04 -7.95
N GLN A 34 -5.57 1.91 -7.51
CA GLN A 34 -4.47 2.41 -8.31
C GLN A 34 -3.25 1.52 -8.15
N VAL A 35 -2.90 1.21 -6.90
CA VAL A 35 -1.77 0.34 -6.54
C VAL A 35 -2.12 -0.48 -5.31
N ALA A 36 -1.67 -1.72 -5.29
CA ALA A 36 -1.78 -2.58 -4.12
C ALA A 36 -0.47 -3.36 -3.94
N PHE A 37 -0.02 -3.49 -2.69
CA PHE A 37 1.12 -4.31 -2.36
C PHE A 37 0.84 -5.16 -1.14
N ARG A 38 1.30 -6.41 -1.21
CA ARG A 38 1.14 -7.39 -0.14
C ARG A 38 2.43 -7.48 0.64
N VAL A 39 2.35 -7.18 1.93
CA VAL A 39 3.46 -7.26 2.88
C VAL A 39 3.24 -8.48 3.75
N ILE A 40 3.83 -9.61 3.36
CA ILE A 40 3.66 -10.92 4.02
C ILE A 40 2.19 -11.36 4.03
N ARG A 41 1.44 -11.01 5.07
CA ARG A 41 0.02 -11.30 5.28
C ARG A 41 -0.86 -10.05 5.17
N ASP A 42 -0.26 -8.88 5.33
CA ASP A 42 -0.92 -7.59 5.27
C ASP A 42 -1.03 -7.14 3.82
N LEU A 43 -2.02 -6.31 3.56
CA LEU A 43 -2.24 -5.72 2.26
C LEU A 43 -2.39 -4.21 2.43
N MET A 44 -1.60 -3.45 1.68
CA MET A 44 -1.72 -2.00 1.61
C MET A 44 -2.19 -1.62 0.22
N VAL A 45 -3.28 -0.87 0.17
CA VAL A 45 -3.99 -0.53 -1.06
C VAL A 45 -4.12 0.97 -1.15
N PHE A 46 -3.79 1.51 -2.31
CA PHE A 46 -3.91 2.91 -2.67
C PHE A 46 -4.98 2.99 -3.75
N THR A 47 -6.07 3.68 -3.44
CA THR A 47 -7.14 3.94 -4.41
C THR A 47 -6.95 5.32 -5.05
N ASP A 48 -7.93 5.81 -5.81
CA ASP A 48 -7.98 7.22 -6.21
C ASP A 48 -8.42 8.15 -5.07
N ARG A 49 -8.85 7.61 -3.91
CA ARG A 49 -9.45 8.40 -2.81
C ARG A 49 -8.74 8.29 -1.48
N ARG A 50 -8.19 7.12 -1.15
CA ARG A 50 -7.63 6.82 0.19
C ARG A 50 -6.66 5.65 0.15
N MET A 51 -5.83 5.59 1.18
CA MET A 51 -5.07 4.39 1.51
C MET A 51 -5.92 3.47 2.41
N ILE A 52 -5.91 2.18 2.12
CA ILE A 52 -6.54 1.13 2.93
C ILE A 52 -5.44 0.16 3.35
N LEU A 53 -5.28 -0.03 4.66
CA LEU A 53 -4.41 -1.04 5.22
C LEU A 53 -5.28 -2.18 5.76
N VAL A 54 -5.01 -3.39 5.29
CA VAL A 54 -5.64 -4.63 5.72
C VAL A 54 -4.59 -5.42 6.49
N ASP A 55 -4.81 -5.60 7.78
CA ASP A 55 -3.94 -6.36 8.69
C ASP A 55 -4.65 -7.66 9.09
N LYS A 56 -4.02 -8.80 8.81
CA LYS A 56 -4.54 -10.13 9.15
C LYS A 56 -3.89 -10.62 10.44
N GLN A 57 -4.61 -10.48 11.55
CA GLN A 57 -4.16 -10.75 12.90
C GLN A 57 -4.39 -12.21 13.34
N GLY A 58 -3.52 -12.68 14.22
CA GLY A 58 -3.62 -13.98 14.89
C GLY A 58 -3.05 -15.15 14.10
N VAL A 59 -2.92 -16.30 14.77
CA VAL A 59 -2.32 -17.52 14.19
C VAL A 59 -3.14 -18.06 13.03
N THR A 60 -4.48 -17.93 13.11
CA THR A 60 -5.42 -18.41 12.07
C THR A 60 -5.72 -17.37 10.99
N GLY A 61 -5.26 -16.12 11.15
CA GLY A 61 -5.53 -15.03 10.21
C GLY A 61 -7.01 -14.64 10.06
N ARG A 62 -7.91 -15.16 10.92
CA ARG A 62 -9.35 -14.91 10.83
C ARG A 62 -9.76 -13.51 11.27
N LYS A 63 -8.98 -12.88 12.15
CA LYS A 63 -9.25 -11.51 12.59
C LYS A 63 -8.59 -10.57 11.60
N VAL A 64 -9.40 -9.81 10.88
CA VAL A 64 -8.91 -8.82 9.92
C VAL A 64 -9.23 -7.43 10.43
N SER A 65 -8.23 -6.56 10.46
CA SER A 65 -8.39 -5.14 10.77
C SER A 65 -8.24 -4.33 9.48
N TYR A 66 -9.15 -3.40 9.28
CA TYR A 66 -9.14 -2.49 8.14
C TYR A 66 -8.95 -1.07 8.64
N LEU A 67 -7.88 -0.43 8.22
CA LEU A 67 -7.61 0.96 8.51
C LEU A 67 -7.71 1.76 7.21
N THR A 68 -8.62 2.72 7.17
CA THR A 68 -8.72 3.70 6.09
C THR A 68 -8.01 4.99 6.49
N VAL A 69 -7.15 5.50 5.60
CA VAL A 69 -6.42 6.74 5.77
C VAL A 69 -6.67 7.64 4.55
N PRO A 70 -7.39 8.76 4.71
CA PRO A 70 -7.53 9.75 3.65
C PRO A 70 -6.17 10.33 3.26
N TYR A 71 -5.95 10.63 1.98
CA TYR A 71 -4.66 11.17 1.53
C TYR A 71 -4.27 12.48 2.20
N ARG A 72 -5.23 13.38 2.44
CA ARG A 72 -5.02 14.62 3.21
C ARG A 72 -4.50 14.42 4.64
N ALA A 73 -4.63 13.22 5.20
CA ALA A 73 -4.14 12.91 6.53
C ALA A 73 -2.70 12.37 6.51
N ILE A 74 -2.16 11.98 5.35
CA ILE A 74 -0.78 11.52 5.23
C ILE A 74 0.12 12.75 5.18
N THR A 75 0.99 12.90 6.18
CA THR A 75 1.86 14.07 6.31
C THR A 75 3.20 13.87 5.61
N SER A 76 3.70 12.64 5.61
CA SER A 76 4.95 12.26 4.95
C SER A 76 5.03 10.74 4.80
N PHE A 77 5.92 10.28 3.92
CA PHE A 77 6.30 8.88 3.80
C PHE A 77 7.81 8.78 3.52
N SER A 78 8.40 7.65 3.87
CA SER A 78 9.79 7.31 3.61
C SER A 78 9.87 5.87 3.13
N ILE A 79 10.82 5.58 2.24
CA ILE A 79 11.19 4.21 1.90
C ILE A 79 12.69 4.07 2.12
N GLU A 80 13.06 3.19 3.04
CA GLU A 80 14.44 2.85 3.34
C GLU A 80 14.80 1.57 2.59
N ASN A 81 15.77 1.66 1.68
CA ASN A 81 16.24 0.51 0.93
C ASN A 81 17.08 -0.38 1.83
N ALA A 82 16.90 -1.69 1.67
CA ALA A 82 17.78 -2.69 2.26
C ALA A 82 19.24 -2.43 1.84
N GLY A 83 20.15 -2.37 2.82
CA GLY A 83 21.58 -2.27 2.57
C GLY A 83 22.16 -3.56 1.98
N ASN A 84 23.49 -3.66 1.88
CA ASN A 84 24.14 -4.83 1.26
C ASN A 84 23.96 -6.16 2.04
N PHE A 85 23.45 -6.10 3.27
CA PHE A 85 23.26 -7.23 4.20
C PHE A 85 21.81 -7.48 4.59
N ASP A 86 20.96 -6.45 4.57
CA ASP A 86 19.54 -6.61 4.83
C ASP A 86 18.84 -6.84 3.48
N LEU A 87 17.89 -7.76 3.42
CA LEU A 87 17.24 -8.13 2.15
C LEU A 87 15.93 -7.39 1.91
N ASP A 88 15.40 -6.76 2.96
CA ASP A 88 14.08 -6.16 2.97
C ASP A 88 14.17 -4.64 3.08
N SER A 89 13.32 -3.94 2.34
CA SER A 89 13.20 -2.48 2.43
C SER A 89 12.08 -2.12 3.40
N GLU A 90 12.09 -0.94 4.00
CA GLU A 90 11.05 -0.52 4.94
C GLU A 90 10.30 0.70 4.39
N LEU A 91 8.96 0.60 4.30
CA LEU A 91 8.08 1.71 4.00
C LEU A 91 7.49 2.25 5.31
N THR A 92 7.65 3.54 5.54
CA THR A 92 7.13 4.24 6.72
C THR A 92 6.21 5.38 6.31
N ILE A 93 5.00 5.44 6.87
CA ILE A 93 3.99 6.46 6.55
C ILE A 93 3.57 7.18 7.83
N TRP A 94 3.70 8.51 7.84
CA TRP A 94 3.24 9.36 8.92
C TRP A 94 1.84 9.88 8.64
N ILE A 95 0.99 9.83 9.67
CA ILE A 95 -0.40 10.24 9.60
C ILE A 95 -0.63 11.34 10.63
N SER A 96 -1.25 12.43 10.21
CA SER A 96 -1.64 13.53 11.09
C SER A 96 -2.47 13.02 12.27
N GLY A 97 -2.09 13.42 13.48
CA GLY A 97 -2.78 13.04 14.72
C GLY A 97 -2.42 11.65 15.25
N ARG A 98 -1.54 10.89 14.58
CA ARG A 98 -0.95 9.66 15.14
C ARG A 98 0.47 9.94 15.65
N PRO A 99 0.82 9.51 16.88
CA PRO A 99 2.17 9.67 17.41
C PRO A 99 3.17 8.76 16.68
N ASP A 100 2.76 7.52 16.40
CA ASP A 100 3.61 6.51 15.77
C ASP A 100 3.27 6.36 14.27
N PRO A 101 4.28 6.29 13.39
CA PRO A 101 4.07 6.04 11.98
C PRO A 101 3.65 4.58 11.73
N ILE A 102 3.09 4.34 10.55
CA ILE A 102 2.83 2.99 10.05
C ILE A 102 4.05 2.53 9.26
N SER A 103 4.78 1.57 9.82
CA SER A 103 5.90 0.90 9.14
C SER A 103 5.50 -0.46 8.58
N ARG A 104 5.99 -0.79 7.38
CA ARG A 104 5.79 -2.07 6.71
C ARG A 104 7.03 -2.49 5.93
N THR A 105 7.43 -3.74 6.13
CA THR A 105 8.57 -4.37 5.45
C THR A 105 8.19 -4.80 4.03
N LEU A 106 8.87 -4.27 3.03
CA LEU A 106 8.79 -4.66 1.63
C LEU A 106 9.80 -5.79 1.37
N LYS A 107 9.32 -6.90 0.84
CA LYS A 107 10.17 -8.06 0.55
C LYS A 107 11.18 -7.77 -0.56
N ARG A 108 12.28 -8.51 -0.55
CA ARG A 108 13.24 -8.56 -1.66
C ARG A 108 12.54 -8.78 -3.01
N GLY A 109 12.80 -7.87 -3.95
CA GLY A 109 12.23 -7.91 -5.30
C GLY A 109 11.05 -6.96 -5.51
N ALA A 110 10.52 -6.36 -4.44
CA ALA A 110 9.56 -5.27 -4.55
C ALA A 110 10.18 -4.10 -5.34
N ASP A 111 9.45 -3.57 -6.31
CA ASP A 111 9.89 -2.39 -7.05
C ASP A 111 9.67 -1.14 -6.22
N ILE A 112 10.71 -0.81 -5.44
CA ILE A 112 10.73 0.34 -4.55
C ILE A 112 10.47 1.64 -5.32
N ARG A 113 11.00 1.77 -6.54
CA ARG A 113 10.85 2.99 -7.35
C ARG A 113 9.41 3.13 -7.85
N GLY A 114 8.80 2.03 -8.26
CA GLY A 114 7.39 1.97 -8.63
C GLY A 114 6.47 2.32 -7.47
N ILE A 115 6.71 1.74 -6.30
CA ILE A 115 5.96 2.05 -5.06
C ILE A 115 6.10 3.53 -4.71
N GLN A 116 7.32 4.07 -4.73
CA GLN A 116 7.56 5.49 -4.44
C GLN A 116 6.79 6.39 -5.41
N ARG A 117 6.84 6.11 -6.72
CA ARG A 117 6.13 6.86 -7.75
C ARG A 117 4.62 6.76 -7.59
N ALA A 118 4.12 5.58 -7.27
CA ALA A 118 2.70 5.32 -7.07
C ALA A 118 2.14 6.11 -5.88
N ILE A 119 2.79 6.00 -4.71
CA ILE A 119 2.39 6.74 -3.51
C ILE A 119 2.42 8.25 -3.81
N ALA A 120 3.51 8.75 -4.40
CA ALA A 120 3.62 10.16 -4.77
C ALA A 120 2.52 10.63 -5.74
N ALA A 121 2.07 9.77 -6.67
CA ALA A 121 1.00 10.13 -7.60
C ALA A 121 -0.38 10.27 -6.92
N THR A 122 -0.59 9.60 -5.78
CA THR A 122 -1.86 9.61 -5.02
C THR A 122 -1.96 10.72 -3.98
N LEU A 123 -0.84 11.24 -3.48
CA LEU A 123 -0.78 12.28 -2.43
C LEU A 123 -1.00 13.72 -2.94
N ARG A 124 -1.93 13.91 -3.88
CA ARG A 124 -2.19 15.22 -4.49
C ARG A 124 -3.02 16.15 -3.61
#